data_AF-A0AAU4DZH9-F1
#
_entry.id   AF-A0AAU4DZH9-F1
#
_cell.length_a   1.000
_cell.length_b   1.000
_cell.length_c   1.000
_cell.angle_alpha   90.00
_cell.angle_beta   90.00
_cell.angle_gamma   90.00
#
_symmetry.space_group_name_H-M   'P 1'
#
loop_
_entity.id
_entity.type
_entity.pdbx_description
1 polymer ?
#
loop_
_entity_poly.entity_id
_entity_poly.type
_entity_poly.pdbx_seq_one_letter_code
_entity_poly.pdbx_strand_id
1 'polypeptide(L)'
;MDLFSRKRKASPLPADIVDRVVGYIRTEAHSPNAPASFDAPGLIYSLHSTAQADPAFFIEKLASAVLPAGGEASRGGARVVWELLTSEHLTDPNCETMLDAGLDWLRATGVSSVHLFGYEIGRWHTTHGSW
;
A
#
# COMPACT_ATOMS: atom_id res chain seq x y z
N MET A 1 23.86 -33.55 3.22
CA MET A 1 22.64 -33.48 2.37
C MET A 1 21.87 -32.26 2.84
N ASP A 2 21.90 -31.17 2.08
CA ASP A 2 21.04 -30.02 2.32
C ASP A 2 20.54 -29.55 0.95
N LEU A 3 19.32 -29.99 0.60
CA LEU A 3 18.72 -29.90 -0.73
C LEU A 3 17.42 -29.11 -0.65
N PHE A 4 17.46 -27.92 -0.03
CA PHE A 4 16.37 -26.96 -0.14
C PHE A 4 16.93 -25.56 -0.37
N SER A 5 17.56 -25.38 -1.53
CA SER A 5 17.77 -24.06 -2.09
C SER A 5 16.38 -23.50 -2.44
N ARG A 6 15.74 -22.81 -1.49
CA ARG A 6 14.51 -22.06 -1.70
C ARG A 6 14.81 -21.04 -2.80
N LYS A 7 14.48 -21.36 -4.06
CA LYS A 7 14.54 -20.40 -5.18
C LYS A 7 13.71 -19.20 -4.73
N ARG A 8 14.37 -18.09 -4.40
CA ARG A 8 13.72 -16.80 -4.19
C ARG A 8 13.01 -16.51 -5.52
N LYS A 9 11.70 -16.75 -5.59
CA LYS A 9 10.88 -16.35 -6.73
C LYS A 9 11.11 -14.84 -6.88
N ALA A 10 11.53 -14.40 -8.06
CA ALA A 10 11.76 -12.99 -8.32
C ALA A 10 10.51 -12.20 -7.92
N SER A 11 10.70 -11.02 -7.33
CA SER A 11 9.56 -10.17 -6.95
C SER A 11 8.71 -9.94 -8.20
N PRO A 12 7.39 -10.14 -8.14
CA PRO A 12 6.52 -9.89 -9.28
C PRO A 12 6.26 -8.39 -9.46
N LEU A 13 6.78 -7.55 -8.55
CA LEU A 13 6.65 -6.11 -8.55
C LEU A 13 7.79 -5.47 -9.33
N PRO A 14 7.54 -4.35 -10.02
CA PRO A 14 8.60 -3.59 -10.67
C PRO A 14 9.58 -3.03 -9.62
N ALA A 15 10.85 -2.82 -10.02
CA ALA A 15 11.90 -2.41 -9.11
C ALA A 15 11.67 -1.02 -8.48
N ASP A 16 10.92 -0.16 -9.18
CA ASP A 16 10.53 1.20 -8.78
C ASP A 16 9.13 1.23 -8.11
N ILE A 17 8.62 0.09 -7.63
CA ILE A 17 7.26 0.01 -7.05
C ILE A 17 7.04 1.02 -5.91
N VAL A 18 8.04 1.25 -5.07
CA VAL A 18 7.95 2.20 -3.95
C VAL A 18 7.68 3.62 -4.47
N ASP A 19 8.47 4.09 -5.44
CA ASP A 19 8.31 5.43 -6.03
C ASP A 19 6.95 5.57 -6.74
N ARG A 20 6.51 4.52 -7.44
CA ARG A 20 5.19 4.52 -8.11
C ARG A 20 4.04 4.57 -7.11
N VAL A 21 4.12 3.80 -6.03
CA VAL A 21 3.11 3.80 -4.96
C VAL A 21 3.03 5.16 -4.26
N VAL A 22 4.19 5.80 -4.00
CA VAL A 22 4.24 7.16 -3.45
C VAL A 22 3.64 8.17 -4.42
N GLY A 23 3.98 8.10 -5.71
CA GLY A 23 3.37 8.94 -6.74
C GLY A 23 1.85 8.78 -6.80
N TYR A 24 1.38 7.53 -6.72
CA TYR A 24 -0.04 7.19 -6.73
C TYR A 24 -0.79 7.78 -5.54
N ILE A 25 -0.33 7.52 -4.31
CA ILE A 25 -1.05 8.01 -3.12
C ILE A 25 -1.07 9.54 -3.05
N ARG A 26 0.00 10.21 -3.49
CA ARG A 26 0.03 11.68 -3.56
C ARG A 26 -0.98 12.20 -4.58
N THR A 27 -1.12 11.52 -5.72
CA THR A 27 -2.10 11.87 -6.76
C THR A 27 -3.52 11.68 -6.24
N GLU A 28 -3.83 10.53 -5.65
CA GLU A 28 -5.14 10.20 -5.08
C GLU A 28 -5.54 11.12 -3.93
N ALA A 29 -4.58 11.50 -3.07
CA ALA A 29 -4.82 12.38 -1.94
C ALA A 29 -4.79 13.88 -2.31
N HIS A 30 -4.63 14.22 -3.60
CA HIS A 30 -4.45 15.59 -4.09
C HIS A 30 -3.35 16.36 -3.31
N SER A 31 -2.26 15.67 -2.99
CA SER A 31 -1.12 16.22 -2.26
C SER A 31 -0.46 17.35 -3.05
N PRO A 32 0.00 18.43 -2.39
CA PRO A 32 0.80 19.47 -3.06
C PRO A 32 2.14 18.92 -3.61
N ASN A 33 2.59 17.77 -3.12
CA ASN A 33 3.78 17.08 -3.60
C ASN A 33 3.48 16.04 -4.69
N ALA A 34 2.24 16.00 -5.19
CA ALA A 34 1.87 15.11 -6.27
C ALA A 34 2.71 15.42 -7.53
N PRO A 35 3.21 14.39 -8.23
CA PRO A 35 3.84 14.58 -9.53
C PRO A 35 2.90 15.31 -10.50
N ALA A 36 3.44 16.22 -11.31
CA ALA A 36 2.65 17.01 -12.28
C ALA A 36 1.91 16.13 -13.30
N SER A 37 2.47 14.98 -13.63
CA SER A 37 1.85 13.94 -14.45
C SER A 37 2.17 12.58 -13.85
N PHE A 38 1.14 11.83 -13.46
CA PHE A 38 1.26 10.46 -12.99
C PHE A 38 0.19 9.59 -13.62
N ASP A 39 0.61 8.48 -14.22
CA ASP A 39 -0.27 7.51 -14.85
C ASP A 39 -0.79 6.50 -13.81
N ALA A 40 -1.75 6.95 -13.00
CA ALA A 40 -2.41 6.09 -12.02
C ALA A 40 -3.08 4.86 -12.66
N PRO A 41 -3.85 4.99 -13.77
CA PRO A 41 -4.38 3.83 -14.47
C PRO A 41 -3.28 2.87 -14.91
N GLY A 42 -2.18 3.37 -15.47
CA GLY A 42 -1.04 2.55 -15.89
C GLY A 42 -0.43 1.73 -14.76
N LEU A 43 -0.26 2.32 -13.57
CA LEU A 43 0.17 1.58 -12.37
C LEU A 43 -0.81 0.45 -12.05
N ILE A 44 -2.09 0.77 -11.86
CA ILE A 44 -3.12 -0.18 -11.43
C ILE A 44 -3.24 -1.33 -12.45
N TYR A 45 -3.33 -1.01 -13.74
CA TYR A 45 -3.40 -2.04 -14.80
C TYR A 45 -2.16 -2.92 -14.85
N SER A 46 -0.96 -2.37 -14.63
CA SER A 46 0.27 -3.16 -14.64
C SER A 46 0.35 -4.18 -13.49
N LEU A 47 -0.30 -3.89 -12.36
CA LEU A 47 -0.30 -4.74 -11.18
C LEU A 47 -1.49 -5.71 -11.14
N HIS A 48 -2.59 -5.38 -11.83
CA HIS A 48 -3.86 -6.10 -11.74
C HIS A 48 -3.73 -7.61 -11.97
N SER A 49 -3.08 -8.04 -13.05
CA SER A 49 -2.94 -9.47 -13.36
C SER A 49 -2.16 -10.23 -12.28
N THR A 50 -1.13 -9.61 -11.72
CA THR A 50 -0.32 -10.20 -10.65
C THR A 50 -1.10 -10.27 -9.35
N ALA A 51 -1.78 -9.18 -8.99
CA ALA A 51 -2.57 -9.10 -7.77
C ALA A 51 -3.72 -10.13 -7.78
N GLN A 52 -4.38 -10.32 -8.92
CA GLN A 52 -5.48 -11.27 -9.06
C GLN A 52 -5.02 -12.74 -9.11
N ALA A 53 -3.83 -13.00 -9.65
CA ALA A 53 -3.33 -14.37 -9.78
C ALA A 53 -2.95 -15.01 -8.44
N ASP A 54 -2.38 -14.22 -7.52
CA ASP A 54 -2.01 -14.68 -6.18
C ASP A 54 -2.06 -13.49 -5.19
N PRO A 55 -3.26 -13.17 -4.66
CA PRO A 55 -3.47 -12.00 -3.80
C PRO A 55 -2.58 -11.99 -2.56
N ALA A 56 -2.46 -13.13 -1.87
CA ALA A 56 -1.66 -13.24 -0.65
C ALA A 56 -0.17 -13.00 -0.94
N PHE A 57 0.36 -13.60 -1.99
CA PHE A 57 1.75 -13.37 -2.39
C PHE A 57 2.00 -11.94 -2.86
N PHE A 58 1.05 -11.34 -3.57
CA PHE A 58 1.12 -9.93 -3.98
C PHE A 58 1.19 -9.00 -2.77
N ILE A 59 0.29 -9.16 -1.79
CA ILE A 59 0.26 -8.33 -0.57
C ILE A 59 1.57 -8.52 0.22
N GLU A 60 2.05 -9.76 0.40
CA GLU A 60 3.31 -10.05 1.08
C GLU A 60 4.49 -9.31 0.43
N LYS A 61 4.58 -9.34 -0.90
CA LYS A 61 5.66 -8.71 -1.65
C LYS A 61 5.55 -7.20 -1.65
N LEU A 62 4.33 -6.66 -1.71
CA LEU A 62 4.09 -5.24 -1.64
C LEU A 62 4.47 -4.69 -0.27
N ALA A 63 4.00 -5.33 0.80
CA ALA A 63 4.37 -4.99 2.18
C ALA A 63 5.88 -5.07 2.42
N SER A 64 6.54 -6.13 1.91
CA SER A 64 8.00 -6.26 1.98
C SER A 64 8.75 -5.11 1.30
N ALA A 65 8.15 -4.49 0.27
CA ALA A 65 8.75 -3.37 -0.45
C ALA A 65 8.48 -2.03 0.24
N VAL A 66 7.25 -1.78 0.70
CA VAL A 66 6.83 -0.45 1.16
C VAL A 66 7.01 -0.22 2.66
N LEU A 67 6.88 -1.26 3.51
CA LEU A 67 7.03 -1.10 4.97
C LEU A 67 8.40 -0.58 5.38
N PRO A 68 9.54 -1.04 4.78
CA PRO A 68 10.84 -0.46 5.09
C PRO A 68 10.99 1.01 4.69
N ALA A 69 10.25 1.47 3.67
CA ALA A 69 10.23 2.86 3.25
C ALA A 69 9.33 3.73 4.14
N GLY A 70 8.25 3.14 4.68
CA GLY A 70 7.34 3.80 5.62
C GLY A 70 6.49 4.91 4.99
N GLY A 71 5.80 5.66 5.85
CA GLY A 71 5.07 6.88 5.50
C GLY A 71 4.12 6.75 4.31
N GLU A 72 4.31 7.61 3.30
CA GLU A 72 3.49 7.59 2.08
C GLU A 72 3.57 6.25 1.35
N ALA A 73 4.70 5.55 1.38
CA ALA A 73 4.82 4.26 0.72
C ALA A 73 3.92 3.21 1.38
N SER A 74 3.89 3.15 2.72
CA SER A 74 3.00 2.25 3.46
C SER A 74 1.53 2.57 3.22
N ARG A 75 1.16 3.86 3.33
CA ARG A 75 -0.21 4.34 3.04
C ARG A 75 -0.63 3.98 1.61
N GLY A 76 0.23 4.26 0.63
CA GLY A 76 -0.02 3.97 -0.77
C GLY A 76 -0.10 2.46 -1.05
N GLY A 77 0.70 1.64 -0.35
CA GLY A 77 0.65 0.20 -0.47
C GLY A 77 -0.72 -0.35 -0.07
N ALA A 78 -1.25 0.10 1.08
CA ALA A 78 -2.61 -0.22 1.50
C ALA A 78 -3.67 0.28 0.50
N ARG A 79 -3.51 1.49 -0.06
CA ARG A 79 -4.41 2.02 -1.10
C ARG A 79 -4.39 1.17 -2.37
N VAL A 80 -3.22 0.67 -2.80
CA VAL A 80 -3.11 -0.22 -3.97
C VAL A 80 -3.82 -1.56 -3.71
N VAL A 81 -3.69 -2.12 -2.51
CA VAL A 81 -4.44 -3.34 -2.14
C VAL A 81 -5.94 -3.07 -2.19
N TRP A 82 -6.39 -1.94 -1.62
CA TRP A 82 -7.79 -1.52 -1.66
C TRP A 82 -8.34 -1.38 -3.09
N GLU A 83 -7.53 -0.84 -4.00
CA GLU A 83 -7.94 -0.61 -5.39
C GLU A 83 -8.00 -1.92 -6.20
N LEU A 84 -7.07 -2.85 -5.95
CA LEU A 84 -6.89 -4.03 -6.77
C LEU A 84 -7.65 -5.27 -6.30
N LEU A 85 -7.98 -5.36 -5.01
CA LEU A 85 -8.49 -6.59 -4.40
C LEU A 85 -9.85 -6.40 -3.72
N THR A 86 -10.50 -7.52 -3.43
CA THR A 86 -11.79 -7.60 -2.73
C THR A 86 -11.64 -7.35 -1.23
N SER A 87 -12.77 -7.07 -0.56
CA SER A 87 -12.80 -6.71 0.86
C SER A 87 -12.21 -7.76 1.81
N GLU A 88 -12.22 -9.05 1.44
CA GLU A 88 -11.62 -10.14 2.23
C GLU A 88 -10.09 -10.02 2.36
N HIS A 89 -9.43 -9.38 1.39
CA HIS A 89 -7.99 -9.19 1.38
C HIS A 89 -7.55 -7.97 2.22
N LEU A 90 -8.49 -7.10 2.58
CA LEU A 90 -8.22 -5.91 3.38
C LEU A 90 -7.98 -6.24 4.84
N THR A 91 -8.44 -7.42 5.29
CA THR A 91 -8.14 -7.99 6.61
C THR A 91 -6.85 -8.82 6.62
N ASP A 92 -6.09 -8.86 5.51
CA ASP A 92 -4.78 -9.48 5.50
C ASP A 92 -3.83 -8.75 6.46
N PRO A 93 -3.10 -9.45 7.36
CA PRO A 93 -2.23 -8.80 8.35
C PRO A 93 -1.19 -7.86 7.74
N ASN A 94 -0.66 -8.15 6.55
CA ASN A 94 0.30 -7.28 5.88
C ASN A 94 -0.39 -6.03 5.33
N CYS A 95 -1.62 -6.14 4.82
CA CYS A 95 -2.42 -4.99 4.41
C CYS A 95 -2.72 -4.07 5.59
N GLU A 96 -3.17 -4.65 6.70
CA GLU A 96 -3.42 -3.91 7.95
C GLU A 96 -2.16 -3.24 8.47
N THR A 97 -1.02 -3.93 8.48
CA THR A 97 0.27 -3.36 8.91
C THR A 97 0.69 -2.17 8.04
N MET A 98 0.51 -2.25 6.71
CA MET A 98 0.77 -1.12 5.82
C MET A 98 -0.14 0.06 6.11
N LEU A 99 -1.42 -0.20 6.35
CA LEU A 99 -2.42 0.82 6.66
C LEU A 99 -2.09 1.51 7.99
N ASP A 100 -1.85 0.74 9.05
CA ASP A 100 -1.54 1.26 10.38
C ASP A 100 -0.24 2.08 10.35
N ALA A 101 0.82 1.60 9.69
CA ALA A 101 2.06 2.34 9.52
C ALA A 101 1.87 3.67 8.75
N GLY A 102 0.98 3.69 7.75
CA GLY A 102 0.62 4.90 7.02
C GLY A 102 -0.16 5.90 7.88
N LEU A 103 -1.12 5.40 8.67
CA LEU A 103 -1.93 6.20 9.59
C LEU A 103 -1.09 6.81 10.72
N ASP A 104 -0.20 6.02 11.33
CA ASP A 104 0.71 6.50 12.37
C ASP A 104 1.61 7.63 11.84
N TRP A 105 2.10 7.50 10.61
CA TRP A 105 2.88 8.55 9.96
C TRP A 105 2.05 9.82 9.69
N LEU A 106 0.83 9.69 9.16
CA LEU A 106 -0.07 10.83 8.96
C LEU A 106 -0.37 11.56 10.27
N ARG A 107 -0.58 10.79 11.34
CA ARG A 107 -0.82 11.33 12.67
C ARG A 107 0.41 12.09 13.19
N ALA A 108 1.60 11.49 13.07
CA ALA A 108 2.86 12.09 13.51
C ALA A 108 3.21 13.36 12.73
N THR A 109 2.79 13.46 11.46
CA THR A 109 3.00 14.65 10.61
C THR A 109 1.93 15.74 10.78
N GLY A 110 0.93 15.51 11.64
CA GLY A 110 -0.12 16.49 11.94
C GLY A 110 -1.14 16.65 10.82
N VAL A 111 -1.29 15.66 9.94
CA VAL A 111 -2.29 15.69 8.88
C VAL A 111 -3.70 15.57 9.50
N SER A 112 -4.57 16.50 9.11
CA SER A 112 -5.97 16.52 9.57
C SER A 112 -6.76 15.34 8.99
N SER A 113 -7.75 14.86 9.73
CA SER A 113 -8.64 13.74 9.33
C SER A 113 -9.37 14.01 8.01
N VAL A 114 -9.53 15.28 7.61
CA VAL A 114 -10.15 15.66 6.32
C VAL A 114 -9.37 15.17 5.10
N HIS A 115 -8.11 14.78 5.28
CA HIS A 115 -7.26 14.22 4.22
C HIS A 115 -7.21 12.68 4.25
N LEU A 116 -8.00 12.05 5.12
CA LEU A 116 -8.12 10.59 5.19
C LEU A 116 -9.21 10.10 4.25
N PHE A 117 -8.99 8.94 3.66
CA PHE A 117 -10.02 8.17 2.98
C PHE A 117 -10.97 7.54 4.00
N GLY A 118 -12.21 7.23 3.59
CA GLY A 118 -13.22 6.67 4.51
C GLY A 118 -12.78 5.39 5.22
N TYR A 119 -12.02 4.51 4.53
CA TYR A 119 -11.51 3.28 5.12
C TYR A 119 -10.38 3.52 6.13
N GLU A 120 -9.57 4.57 5.95
CA GLU A 120 -8.52 4.98 6.88
C GLU A 120 -9.14 5.48 8.19
N ILE A 121 -10.20 6.30 8.10
CA ILE A 121 -10.99 6.74 9.26
C ILE A 121 -11.60 5.54 9.97
N GLY A 122 -12.18 4.61 9.22
CA GLY A 122 -12.76 3.38 9.77
C GLY A 122 -11.73 2.56 10.55
N ARG A 123 -10.54 2.33 9.97
CA ARG A 123 -9.45 1.61 10.64
C ARG A 123 -8.96 2.33 11.90
N TRP A 124 -8.82 3.66 11.85
CA TRP A 124 -8.39 4.41 13.02
C TRP A 124 -9.41 4.33 14.16
N HIS A 125 -10.70 4.43 13.84
CA HIS A 125 -11.73 4.35 14.86
C HIS A 125 -11.78 3.00 15.56
N THR A 126 -11.53 1.89 14.85
CA THR A 126 -11.52 0.56 15.45
C THR A 126 -10.28 0.28 16.31
N THR A 127 -9.17 0.95 16.02
CA THR A 127 -7.87 0.69 16.67
C THR A 127 -7.50 1.71 17.76
N HIS A 128 -7.90 2.97 17.59
CA HIS A 128 -7.47 4.10 18.41
C HIS A 128 -8.62 4.98 18.93
N GLY A 129 -9.84 4.85 18.38
CA GLY A 129 -11.02 5.61 18.81
C GLY A 129 -11.31 6.84 17.95
N SER A 130 -10.69 7.99 18.23
CA SER A 130 -10.89 9.24 17.45
C SER A 130 -9.59 9.77 16.88
N TRP A 131 -9.64 10.36 15.68
CA TRP A 131 -8.48 11.01 15.04
C TRP A 131 -8.06 12.31 15.74
#